data_AF-T0KMU6-F1
#
_entry.id   AF-T0KMU6-F1
#
_cell.length_a   1.000
_cell.length_b   1.000
_cell.length_c   1.000
_cell.angle_alpha   90.00
_cell.angle_beta   90.00
_cell.angle_gamma   90.00
#
_symmetry.space_group_name_H-M   'P 1'
#
loop_
_entity.id
_entity.type
_entity.pdbx_description
1 polymer ?
#
loop_
_entity_poly.entity_id
_entity_poly.type
_entity_poly.pdbx_seq_one_letter_code
_entity_poly.pdbx_strand_id
1 'polypeptide(L)'
;MNQGGNKTGVYAAAAALRLLLFVAFPGLPDLLTGRVEISTPVTSFKRLQEGLFLYNHNVSPYDGGVYHQAPLFLPLFSLLPDPKSFPIFTYILYILFDILSADALSKIADSGEAGTSRLFTSPRRSKRWSGLVVASL
;
A
#
# COMPACT_ATOMS: atom_id res chain seq x y z
N MET A 1 19.06 10.45 -20.69
CA MET A 1 18.47 11.65 -20.05
C MET A 1 18.47 11.42 -18.56
N ASN A 2 19.50 11.91 -17.87
CA ASN A 2 19.60 11.82 -16.42
C ASN A 2 18.71 12.94 -15.84
N GLN A 3 17.42 12.65 -15.63
CA GLN A 3 16.54 13.60 -14.95
C GLN A 3 16.85 13.54 -13.45
N GLY A 4 17.87 14.28 -13.04
CA GLY A 4 18.26 14.49 -11.64
C GLY A 4 17.27 15.37 -10.89
N GLY A 5 15.98 15.03 -10.93
CA GLY A 5 14.99 15.71 -10.09
C GLY A 5 15.00 15.15 -8.66
N ASN A 6 14.46 15.93 -7.75
CA ASN A 6 14.56 15.69 -6.31
C ASN A 6 13.61 14.57 -5.85
N LYS A 7 14.07 13.31 -5.90
CA LYS A 7 13.32 12.14 -5.39
C LYS A 7 12.90 12.33 -3.93
N THR A 8 13.78 12.86 -3.09
CA THR A 8 13.49 13.16 -1.68
C THR A 8 12.35 14.17 -1.54
N GLY A 9 12.33 15.20 -2.39
CA GLY A 9 11.24 16.18 -2.43
C GLY A 9 9.89 15.54 -2.79
N VAL A 10 9.87 14.63 -3.76
CA VAL A 10 8.64 13.88 -4.14
C VAL A 10 8.14 13.03 -2.98
N TYR A 11 9.03 12.25 -2.34
CA TYR A 11 8.64 11.41 -1.20
C TYR A 11 8.18 12.23 0.00
N ALA A 12 8.86 13.34 0.30
CA ALA A 12 8.47 14.25 1.38
C ALA A 12 7.11 14.88 1.11
N ALA A 13 6.85 15.33 -0.13
CA ALA A 13 5.57 15.87 -0.53
C ALA A 13 4.44 14.82 -0.45
N ALA A 14 4.69 13.59 -0.91
CA ALA A 14 3.73 12.49 -0.82
C ALA A 14 3.40 12.14 0.65
N ALA A 15 4.41 12.05 1.51
CA ALA A 15 4.23 11.81 2.93
C ALA A 15 3.45 12.95 3.61
N ALA A 16 3.80 14.20 3.32
CA ALA A 16 3.10 15.37 3.84
C ALA A 16 1.64 15.42 3.38
N LEU A 17 1.38 15.13 2.10
CA LEU A 17 0.01 15.03 1.57
C LEU A 17 -0.79 13.94 2.29
N ARG A 18 -0.20 12.76 2.48
CA ARG A 18 -0.85 11.64 3.16
C ARG A 18 -1.17 11.96 4.62
N LEU A 19 -0.23 12.56 5.34
CA LEU A 19 -0.43 13.05 6.71
C LEU A 19 -1.53 14.12 6.77
N LEU A 20 -1.50 15.09 5.85
CA LEU A 20 -2.52 16.13 5.76
C LEU A 20 -3.91 15.52 5.57
N LEU A 21 -4.06 14.56 4.66
CA LEU A 21 -5.34 13.90 4.42
C LEU A 21 -5.85 13.16 5.66
N PHE A 22 -4.98 12.44 6.39
CA PHE A 22 -5.40 11.75 7.62
C PHE A 22 -5.81 12.71 8.74
N VAL A 23 -5.11 13.83 8.90
CA VAL A 23 -5.39 14.81 9.96
C VAL A 23 -6.58 15.70 9.62
N ALA A 24 -6.66 16.19 8.38
CA ALA A 24 -7.72 17.10 7.95
C ALA A 24 -9.05 16.39 7.65
N PHE A 25 -9.00 15.11 7.24
CA PHE A 25 -10.19 14.32 6.86
C PHE A 25 -10.18 12.93 7.51
N PRO A 26 -10.30 12.83 8.85
CA PRO A 26 -10.20 11.55 9.56
C PRO A 26 -11.29 10.54 9.18
N GLY A 27 -12.46 11.00 8.70
CA GLY A 27 -13.54 10.13 8.21
C GLY A 27 -13.38 9.64 6.77
N LEU A 28 -12.38 10.11 6.03
CA LEU A 28 -12.16 9.73 4.64
C LEU A 28 -11.94 8.20 4.46
N PRO A 29 -11.12 7.51 5.27
CA PRO A 29 -10.94 6.07 5.14
C PRO A 29 -12.24 5.29 5.32
N ASP A 30 -13.09 5.66 6.28
CA ASP A 30 -14.37 4.99 6.53
C ASP A 30 -15.35 5.19 5.36
N LEU A 31 -15.37 6.39 4.78
CA LEU A 31 -16.19 6.68 3.60
C LEU A 31 -15.77 5.84 2.39
N LEU A 32 -14.46 5.72 2.14
CA LEU A 32 -13.91 4.98 1.00
C LEU A 32 -14.05 3.47 1.18
N THR A 33 -13.74 2.94 2.36
CA THR A 33 -13.85 1.50 2.64
C THR A 33 -15.29 1.00 2.70
N GLY A 34 -16.26 1.90 2.90
CA GLY A 34 -17.69 1.59 2.80
C GLY A 34 -18.19 1.40 1.36
N ARG A 35 -17.37 1.65 0.33
CA ARG A 35 -17.75 1.47 -1.08
C ARG A 35 -17.24 0.14 -1.63
N VAL A 36 -18.15 -0.61 -2.26
CA VAL A 36 -17.85 -1.92 -2.87
C VAL A 36 -16.87 -1.83 -4.05
N GLU A 37 -16.79 -0.67 -4.70
CA GLU A 37 -15.84 -0.39 -5.79
C GLU A 37 -14.38 -0.35 -5.32
N ILE A 38 -14.17 -0.02 -4.04
CA ILE A 38 -12.84 0.20 -3.45
C ILE A 38 -12.45 -0.96 -2.52
N SER A 39 -13.44 -1.56 -1.85
CA SER A 39 -13.23 -2.62 -0.86
C SER A 39 -13.88 -3.93 -1.31
N THR A 40 -13.05 -4.87 -1.78
CA THR A 40 -13.48 -6.22 -2.17
C THR A 40 -13.31 -7.24 -1.03
N PRO A 41 -13.90 -8.45 -1.09
CA PRO A 41 -13.78 -9.45 -0.02
C PRO A 41 -12.33 -9.80 0.37
N VAL A 42 -11.39 -9.69 -0.57
CA VAL A 42 -9.97 -10.03 -0.37
C VAL A 42 -9.07 -8.82 -0.08
N THR A 43 -9.59 -7.59 -0.16
CA THR A 43 -8.80 -6.35 0.06
C THR A 43 -9.36 -5.46 1.17
N SER A 44 -10.55 -5.77 1.69
CA SER A 44 -11.20 -4.95 2.72
C SER A 44 -10.45 -4.94 4.06
N PHE A 45 -10.02 -3.75 4.48
CA PHE A 45 -9.40 -3.55 5.79
C PHE A 45 -10.38 -3.80 6.95
N LYS A 46 -11.66 -3.44 6.78
CA LYS A 46 -12.70 -3.71 7.77
C LYS A 46 -12.88 -5.21 8.00
N ARG A 47 -12.87 -6.00 6.93
CA ARG A 47 -12.95 -7.47 7.03
C ARG A 47 -11.70 -8.06 7.68
N LEU A 48 -10.52 -7.48 7.47
CA LEU A 48 -9.31 -7.86 8.21
C LEU A 48 -9.45 -7.59 9.71
N GLN A 49 -9.98 -6.43 10.11
CA GLN A 49 -10.22 -6.13 11.53
C GLN A 49 -11.27 -7.07 12.16
N GLU A 50 -12.36 -7.37 11.44
CA GLU A 50 -13.36 -8.35 11.88
C GLU A 50 -12.76 -9.76 12.01
N GLY A 51 -11.97 -10.19 11.03
CA GLY A 51 -11.26 -11.48 11.05
C GLY A 51 -10.27 -11.57 12.21
N LEU A 52 -9.53 -10.49 12.48
CA LEU A 52 -8.61 -10.40 13.62
C LEU A 52 -9.34 -10.46 14.96
N PHE A 53 -10.49 -9.78 15.06
CA PHE A 53 -11.34 -9.85 16.24
C PHE A 53 -11.79 -11.28 16.53
N LEU A 54 -12.29 -12.00 15.52
CA LEU A 54 -12.69 -13.41 15.67
C LEU A 54 -11.50 -14.30 16.05
N TYR A 55 -10.37 -14.12 15.36
CA TYR A 55 -9.13 -14.86 15.62
C TYR A 55 -8.67 -14.71 17.07
N ASN A 56 -8.64 -13.48 17.59
CA ASN A 56 -8.23 -13.19 18.97
C ASN A 56 -9.20 -13.74 20.02
N HIS A 57 -10.42 -14.10 19.65
CA HIS A 57 -11.43 -14.72 20.51
C HIS A 57 -11.55 -16.24 20.30
N ASN A 58 -10.58 -16.87 19.63
CA ASN A 58 -10.57 -18.30 19.31
C ASN A 58 -11.78 -18.77 18.47
N VAL A 59 -12.35 -17.87 17.66
CA VAL A 59 -13.39 -18.18 16.69
C VAL A 59 -12.76 -18.23 15.30
N SER A 60 -12.99 -19.30 14.54
CA SER A 60 -12.49 -19.45 13.17
C SER A 60 -12.97 -18.28 12.29
N PRO A 61 -12.08 -17.41 11.78
CA PRO A 61 -12.49 -16.31 10.89
C PRO A 61 -13.01 -16.79 9.53
N TYR A 62 -12.71 -18.04 9.17
CA TYR A 62 -13.01 -18.64 7.87
C TYR A 62 -14.35 -19.39 7.84
N ASP A 63 -14.91 -19.74 9.01
CA ASP A 63 -16.15 -20.52 9.08
C ASP A 63 -17.40 -19.72 8.69
N GLY A 64 -17.34 -18.38 8.78
CA GLY A 64 -18.49 -17.49 8.57
C GLY A 64 -18.51 -16.69 7.26
N GLY A 65 -17.56 -16.93 6.33
CA GLY A 65 -17.45 -16.14 5.10
C GLY A 65 -17.14 -14.66 5.32
N VAL A 66 -16.66 -14.28 6.50
CA VAL A 66 -16.31 -12.89 6.83
C VAL A 66 -14.90 -12.55 6.36
N TYR A 67 -13.97 -13.51 6.43
CA TYR A 67 -12.56 -13.32 6.12
C TYR A 67 -12.10 -14.21 4.96
N HIS A 68 -11.55 -13.60 3.91
CA HIS A 68 -11.10 -14.29 2.68
C HIS A 68 -9.64 -14.02 2.33
N GLN A 69 -8.87 -13.43 3.24
CA GLN A 69 -7.46 -13.12 3.02
C GLN A 69 -6.56 -14.27 3.49
N ALA A 70 -5.25 -14.16 3.24
CA ALA A 70 -4.28 -15.19 3.60
C ALA A 70 -4.25 -15.44 5.13
N PRO A 71 -4.19 -16.71 5.59
CA PRO A 71 -4.15 -17.04 7.02
C PRO A 71 -2.99 -16.40 7.76
N LEU A 72 -1.84 -16.23 7.08
CA LEU A 72 -0.63 -15.62 7.65
C LEU A 72 -0.83 -14.17 8.10
N PHE A 73 -1.80 -13.45 7.55
CA PHE A 73 -2.07 -12.08 7.98
C PHE A 73 -2.65 -12.01 9.40
N LEU A 74 -3.44 -13.00 9.84
CA LEU A 74 -4.02 -12.98 11.19
C LEU A 74 -2.95 -12.94 12.30
N PRO A 75 -1.97 -13.87 12.36
CA PRO A 75 -0.93 -13.81 13.37
C PRO A 75 0.05 -12.65 13.15
N LEU A 76 0.23 -12.17 11.92
CA LEU A 76 1.10 -11.01 11.67
C LEU A 76 0.47 -9.72 12.23
N PHE A 77 -0.81 -9.50 11.94
CA PHE A 77 -1.53 -8.29 12.36
C PHE A 77 -2.01 -8.36 13.82
N SER A 78 -2.10 -9.54 14.44
CA SER A 78 -2.36 -9.67 15.89
C SER A 78 -1.21 -9.15 16.76
N LEU A 79 0.01 -9.08 16.20
CA LEU A 79 1.19 -8.50 16.86
C LEU A 79 1.23 -6.96 16.76
N LEU A 80 0.38 -6.36 15.93
CA LEU A 80 0.36 -4.91 15.71
C LEU A 80 -0.65 -4.23 16.65
N PRO A 81 -0.43 -2.94 17.00
CA PRO A 81 -1.40 -2.17 17.77
C PRO A 81 -2.76 -2.08 17.07
N ASP A 82 -3.84 -2.11 17.86
CA ASP A 82 -5.19 -1.91 17.34
C ASP A 82 -5.32 -0.52 16.68
N PRO A 83 -5.68 -0.45 15.38
CA PRO A 83 -5.84 0.81 14.66
C PRO A 83 -6.85 1.78 15.29
N LYS A 84 -7.84 1.28 16.05
CA LYS A 84 -8.82 2.15 16.75
C LYS A 84 -8.21 2.84 17.97
N SER A 85 -7.30 2.15 18.66
CA SER A 85 -6.65 2.63 19.87
C SER A 85 -5.42 3.48 19.55
N PHE A 86 -4.66 3.12 18.51
CA PHE A 86 -3.44 3.81 18.11
C PHE A 86 -3.38 4.05 16.58
N PRO A 87 -4.25 4.93 16.04
CA PRO A 87 -4.40 5.13 14.59
C PRO A 87 -3.14 5.69 13.93
N ILE A 88 -2.33 6.46 14.66
CA ILE A 88 -1.10 7.06 14.15
C ILE A 88 -0.10 5.99 13.67
N PHE A 89 -0.07 4.82 14.32
CA PHE A 89 0.80 3.72 13.90
C PHE A 89 0.39 3.20 12.52
N THR A 90 -0.91 3.00 12.31
CA THR A 90 -1.45 2.61 11.01
C THR A 90 -1.12 3.66 9.95
N TYR A 91 -1.29 4.96 10.24
CA TYR A 91 -0.96 6.04 9.30
C TYR A 91 0.52 6.03 8.89
N ILE A 92 1.43 5.95 9.86
CA ILE A 92 2.88 5.89 9.61
C ILE A 92 3.22 4.66 8.77
N LEU A 93 2.63 3.51 9.09
CA LEU A 93 2.84 2.25 8.38
C LEU A 93 2.42 2.39 6.91
N TYR A 94 1.22 2.93 6.62
CA TYR A 94 0.78 3.16 5.24
C TYR A 94 1.71 4.13 4.49
N ILE A 95 2.11 5.24 5.11
CA ILE A 95 3.04 6.20 4.49
C ILE A 95 4.39 5.54 4.18
N LEU A 96 4.90 4.75 5.10
CA LEU A 96 6.16 4.02 4.91
C LEU A 96 6.05 3.08 3.70
N PHE A 97 4.98 2.28 3.63
CA PHE A 97 4.77 1.36 2.52
C PHE A 97 4.52 2.08 1.18
N ASP A 98 3.85 3.24 1.18
CA ASP A 98 3.68 4.08 0.00
C ASP A 98 5.06 4.53 -0.54
N ILE A 99 5.95 5.02 0.33
CA ILE A 99 7.32 5.44 -0.04
C ILE A 99 8.16 4.25 -0.51
N LEU A 100 8.15 3.13 0.22
CA LEU A 100 8.91 1.92 -0.15
C LEU A 100 8.46 1.39 -1.51
N SER A 101 7.15 1.42 -1.79
CA SER A 101 6.60 0.99 -3.07
C SER A 101 7.03 1.94 -4.20
N ALA A 102 6.95 3.26 -3.98
CA ALA A 102 7.40 4.24 -4.95
C ALA A 102 8.91 4.14 -5.25
N ASP A 103 9.74 3.89 -4.24
CA ASP A 103 11.19 3.66 -4.40
C ASP A 103 11.49 2.35 -5.15
N ALA A 104 10.80 1.26 -4.80
CA ALA A 104 10.93 -0.01 -5.52
C ALA A 104 10.55 0.15 -7.00
N LEU A 105 9.42 0.80 -7.29
CA LEU A 105 8.98 1.08 -8.66
C LEU A 105 9.94 2.01 -9.40
N SER A 106 10.47 3.04 -8.74
CA SER A 106 11.51 3.91 -9.31
C SER A 106 12.75 3.11 -9.69
N LYS A 107 13.23 2.23 -8.82
CA LYS A 107 14.42 1.40 -9.06
C LYS A 107 14.20 0.45 -10.23
N ILE A 108 13.02 -0.16 -10.33
CA ILE A 108 12.65 -1.03 -11.45
C ILE A 108 12.60 -0.23 -12.77
N ALA A 109 12.07 1.00 -12.75
CA ALA A 109 12.03 1.85 -13.94
C ALA A 109 13.44 2.25 -14.40
N ASP A 110 14.31 2.63 -13.45
CA ASP A 110 15.68 3.04 -13.72
C ASP A 110 16.57 1.85 -14.16
N SER A 111 16.34 0.63 -13.64
CA SER A 111 17.14 -0.56 -13.98
C SER A 111 17.06 -0.95 -15.46
N GLY A 112 15.90 -0.74 -16.09
CA GLY A 112 15.71 -1.07 -17.51
C GLY A 112 15.41 -2.53 -17.82
N GLU A 113 15.29 -3.36 -16.80
CA GLU A 113 14.91 -4.77 -16.92
C GLU A 113 13.55 -4.94 -17.63
N ALA A 114 12.63 -3.99 -17.43
CA ALA A 114 11.34 -3.96 -18.14
C ALA A 114 11.48 -3.77 -19.67
N GLY A 115 12.57 -3.14 -20.11
CA GLY A 115 12.85 -2.92 -21.52
C GLY A 115 13.59 -4.10 -22.15
N THR A 116 14.49 -4.74 -21.40
CA THR A 116 15.26 -5.91 -21.86
C THR A 116 15.78 -6.75 -20.73
N SER A 117 15.59 -8.05 -20.90
CA SER A 117 16.09 -9.10 -20.04
C SER A 117 17.08 -9.98 -20.80
N ARG A 118 17.62 -11.00 -20.12
CA ARG A 118 18.55 -11.97 -20.69
C ARG A 118 18.03 -12.68 -21.95
N LEU A 119 16.71 -12.91 -22.05
CA LEU A 119 16.10 -13.73 -23.10
C LEU A 119 15.21 -12.94 -24.05
N PHE A 120 14.89 -11.68 -23.74
CA PHE A 120 13.91 -10.93 -24.50
C PHE A 120 14.20 -9.42 -24.49
N THR A 121 14.06 -8.79 -25.65
CA THR A 121 14.12 -7.34 -25.80
C THR A 121 12.76 -6.84 -26.28
N SER A 122 12.14 -5.94 -25.52
CA SER A 122 10.85 -5.36 -25.89
C SER A 122 10.98 -4.41 -27.08
N PRO A 123 10.10 -4.49 -28.11
CA PRO A 123 10.02 -3.49 -29.17
C PRO A 123 9.73 -2.07 -28.65
N ARG A 124 9.17 -1.95 -27.44
CA ARG A 124 8.85 -0.67 -26.78
C ARG A 124 9.97 -0.16 -25.87
N ARG A 125 11.17 -0.74 -25.91
CA ARG A 125 12.31 -0.34 -25.06
C ARG A 125 12.73 1.12 -25.21
N SER A 126 12.40 1.76 -26.33
CA SER A 126 12.59 3.20 -26.53
C SER A 126 11.64 4.07 -25.68
N LYS A 127 10.45 3.55 -25.34
CA LYS A 127 9.46 4.23 -24.51
C LYS A 127 9.71 3.92 -23.03
N ARG A 128 10.70 4.61 -22.46
CA ARG A 128 11.07 4.48 -21.03
C ARG A 128 10.71 5.73 -20.27
N TRP A 129 10.16 5.53 -19.07
CA TRP A 129 9.90 6.61 -18.13
C TRP A 129 11.02 6.63 -17.10
N SER A 130 11.41 7.82 -16.65
CA SER A 130 12.41 7.95 -15.59
C SER A 130 11.82 7.47 -14.26
N GLY A 131 12.65 6.90 -13.39
CA GLY A 131 12.21 6.45 -12.09
C GLY A 131 11.63 7.56 -11.22
N LEU A 132 12.10 8.80 -11.38
CA LEU A 132 11.49 9.96 -10.73
C LEU A 132 10.05 10.20 -11.19
N VAL A 133 9.79 10.14 -12.49
CA VAL A 133 8.42 10.27 -13.02
C VAL A 133 7.54 9.15 -12.50
N VAL A 134 8.05 7.92 -12.48
CA VAL A 134 7.32 6.76 -11.96
C VAL A 134 7.03 6.89 -10.46
N ALA A 135 7.97 7.44 -9.67
CA ALA A 135 7.80 7.69 -8.25
C ALA A 135 6.77 8.79 -7.93
N SER A 136 6.46 9.66 -8.89
CA SER A 136 5.53 10.79 -8.70
C SER A 136 4.09 10.53 -9.17
N LEU A 137 3.83 9.35 -9.75
CA LEU A 137 2.49 8.91 -10.17
C LEU A 137 1.71 8.34 -9.00
#